data_AF-A0A3D8P9S6-F1
#
_entry.id   AF-A0A3D8P9S6-F1
#
_cell.length_a   1.000
_cell.length_b   1.000
_cell.length_c   1.000
_cell.angle_alpha   90.00
_cell.angle_beta   90.00
_cell.angle_gamma   90.00
#
_symmetry.space_group_name_H-M   'P 1'
#
loop_
_entity.id
_entity.type
_entity.pdbx_description
1 polymer ?
#
loop_
_entity_poly.entity_id
_entity_poly.type
_entity_poly.pdbx_seq_one_letter_code
_entity_poly.pdbx_strand_id
1 'polypeptide(L)' 'MTNRNLVFLCGLAAGFALKGLCDCMGRPAPRPKKESEPDIRPAGRRQMGNPPRNWDIVDEQSDESFPASDPPGNY' A
#
# COMPACT_ATOMS: atom_id res chain seq x y z
N MET A 1 -57.86 10.65 8.98
CA MET A 1 -56.55 10.00 9.15
C MET A 1 -55.50 11.09 9.19
N THR A 2 -54.76 11.10 10.28
CA THR A 2 -54.33 12.31 10.99
C THR A 2 -52.97 12.81 10.48
N ASN A 3 -52.92 14.07 10.05
CA ASN A 3 -51.74 14.81 9.55
C ASN A 3 -50.47 14.63 10.40
N ARG A 4 -50.62 14.23 11.65
CA ARG A 4 -49.54 13.91 12.57
C ARG A 4 -48.67 12.73 12.10
N ASN A 5 -49.26 11.66 11.58
CA ASN A 5 -48.50 10.52 11.05
C ASN A 5 -47.76 10.90 9.76
N LEU A 6 -48.36 11.77 8.94
CA LEU A 6 -47.73 12.31 7.74
C LEU A 6 -46.49 13.15 8.09
N VAL A 7 -46.61 14.03 9.09
CA VAL A 7 -45.49 14.85 9.58
C VAL A 7 -44.36 13.97 10.16
N PHE A 8 -44.70 12.92 10.91
CA PHE A 8 -43.70 11.97 11.42
C PHE A 8 -42.97 11.24 10.29
N LEU A 9 -43.68 10.73 9.29
CA LEU A 9 -43.08 10.03 8.15
C LEU A 9 -42.22 10.96 7.29
N CYS A 10 -42.66 12.19 7.04
CA CYS A 10 -41.88 13.20 6.33
C CYS A 10 -40.61 13.60 7.09
N GLY A 11 -40.69 13.77 8.42
CA GLY A 11 -39.52 14.05 9.26
C GLY A 11 -38.49 12.92 9.22
N LEU A 12 -38.96 11.67 9.25
CA LEU A 12 -38.11 10.48 9.17
C LEU A 12 -37.41 10.38 7.81
N ALA A 13 -38.13 10.61 6.71
CA ALA A 13 -37.58 10.64 5.36
C ALA A 13 -36.56 11.77 5.17
N ALA A 14 -36.84 12.98 5.70
CA ALA A 14 -35.93 14.11 5.65
C ALA A 14 -34.62 13.83 6.42
N GLY A 15 -34.70 13.16 7.57
CA GLY A 15 -33.52 12.74 8.33
C GLY A 15 -32.61 11.78 7.57
N PHE A 16 -33.19 10.76 6.92
CA PHE A 16 -32.42 9.83 6.09
C PHE A 16 -31.82 10.50 4.85
N ALA A 17 -32.54 11.43 4.21
CA ALA A 17 -32.01 12.20 3.08
C ALA A 17 -30.82 13.08 3.50
N LEU A 18 -30.92 13.77 4.65
CA LEU A 18 -29.84 14.60 5.18
C LEU A 18 -28.61 13.76 5.56
N LYS A 19 -28.81 12.60 6.19
CA LYS A 19 -27.74 11.65 6.53
C LYS A 19 -27.02 11.17 5.27
N GLY A 20 -27.77 10.78 4.23
CA GLY A 20 -27.21 10.36 2.94
C GLY A 20 -26.40 11.46 2.24
N LEU A 21 -26.87 12.71 2.31
CA LEU A 21 -26.13 13.86 1.77
C LEU A 21 -24.81 14.09 2.52
N CYS A 22 -24.84 14.07 3.86
CA CYS A 22 -23.63 14.20 4.68
C CYS A 22 -22.62 13.08 4.41
N ASP A 23 -23.08 11.83 4.28
CA ASP A 23 -22.21 10.69 4.01
C ASP A 23 -21.60 10.75 2.59
N CYS A 24 -22.29 11.37 1.61
CA CYS A 24 -21.72 11.65 0.29
C CYS A 24 -20.65 12.74 0.33
N MET A 25 -20.84 13.80 1.13
CA MET A 25 -19.87 14.90 1.25
C MET A 25 -18.62 14.50 2.05
N GLY A 26 -18.76 13.56 2.99
CA GLY A 26 -17.66 13.13 3.87
C GLY A 26 -16.81 11.98 3.34
N ARG A 27 -17.07 11.46 2.13
CA ARG A 27 -16.28 10.34 1.58
C ARG A 27 -14.86 10.83 1.25
N PRO A 28 -13.82 10.29 1.92
CA PRO A 28 -12.46 10.58 1.53
C PRO A 28 -12.23 10.03 0.13
N ALA A 29 -11.38 10.70 -0.65
CA ALA A 29 -10.97 10.21 -1.95
C ALA A 29 -10.45 8.77 -1.83
N PRO A 30 -10.75 7.88 -2.79
CA PRO A 30 -10.19 6.54 -2.79
C PRO A 30 -8.68 6.65 -2.69
N ARG A 31 -8.10 5.98 -1.69
CA ARG A 31 -6.64 5.95 -1.52
C ARG A 31 -6.04 5.40 -2.83
N PRO A 32 -4.95 6.01 -3.35
CA PRO A 32 -4.26 5.45 -4.49
C PRO A 32 -3.93 3.99 -4.17
N LYS A 33 -4.21 3.08 -5.11
CA LYS A 33 -3.76 1.70 -4.97
C LYS A 33 -2.24 1.76 -4.83
N LYS A 34 -1.70 1.21 -3.75
CA LYS A 34 -0.26 1.00 -3.61
C LYS A 34 0.13 0.15 -4.81
N GLU A 35 0.83 0.74 -5.78
CA GLU A 35 1.42 -0.03 -6.86
C GLU A 35 2.22 -1.14 -6.21
N SER A 36 2.09 -2.36 -6.73
CA SER A 36 2.90 -3.48 -6.27
C SER A 36 4.35 -3.02 -6.30
N GLU A 37 5.01 -3.10 -5.14
CA GLU A 37 6.45 -2.85 -5.08
C GLU A 37 7.11 -3.69 -6.18
N PRO A 38 8.02 -3.10 -6.98
CA PRO A 38 8.68 -3.85 -8.03
C PRO A 38 9.33 -5.07 -7.39
N ASP A 39 9.21 -6.22 -8.04
CA ASP A 39 9.90 -7.43 -7.61
C ASP A 39 11.42 -7.19 -7.71
N ILE A 40 12.03 -6.86 -6.57
CA ILE A 40 13.48 -6.63 -6.50
C ILE A 40 14.14 -8.01 -6.49
N ARG A 41 14.80 -8.35 -7.60
CA ARG A 41 15.55 -9.60 -7.69
C ARG A 41 16.67 -9.60 -6.65
N PRO A 42 16.84 -10.71 -5.89
CA PRO A 42 17.94 -10.82 -4.96
C PRO A 42 19.28 -10.66 -5.68
N ALA A 43 20.22 -9.98 -5.03
CA ALA A 43 21.59 -9.81 -5.50
C ALA A 43 22.35 -11.16 -5.50
N GLY A 44 23.56 -11.16 -6.06
CA GLY A 44 24.46 -12.31 -5.97
C GLY A 44 24.54 -13.23 -7.19
N ARG A 45 25.63 -13.99 -7.24
CA ARG A 45 26.05 -14.80 -8.41
C ARG A 45 24.97 -15.77 -8.90
N ARG A 46 24.21 -16.38 -7.99
CA ARG A 46 23.19 -17.39 -8.33
C ARG A 46 21.99 -16.82 -9.10
N GLN A 47 21.77 -15.52 -8.99
CA GLN A 47 20.66 -14.82 -9.64
C GLN A 47 21.11 -14.15 -10.95
N MET A 48 22.40 -14.20 -11.27
CA MET A 48 22.95 -13.70 -12.53
C MET A 48 22.70 -14.68 -13.67
N GLY A 49 22.20 -14.19 -14.81
CA GLY A 49 21.98 -15.02 -16.00
C GLY A 49 23.29 -15.52 -16.67
N ASN A 50 24.40 -14.81 -16.46
CA ASN A 50 25.73 -15.20 -16.94
C ASN A 50 26.79 -14.82 -15.90
N PRO A 51 26.98 -15.63 -14.85
CA PRO A 51 27.93 -15.31 -13.80
C PRO A 51 29.37 -15.43 -14.29
N PRO A 52 30.30 -14.60 -13.78
CA PRO A 52 31.72 -14.72 -14.12
C PRO A 52 32.29 -16.07 -13.64
N ARG A 53 33.36 -16.52 -14.31
CA ARG A 53 34.01 -17.81 -13.98
C ARG A 53 34.62 -17.80 -12.58
N ASN A 54 35.30 -16.71 -12.26
CA ASN A 54 35.87 -16.45 -10.94
C ASN A 54 34.95 -15.44 -10.26
N TRP A 55 34.39 -15.85 -9.13
CA TRP A 55 33.60 -15.03 -8.23
C TRP A 55 33.81 -15.60 -6.86
N ASP A 56 34.39 -14.81 -5.97
CA ASP A 56 34.72 -15.22 -4.62
C ASP A 56 33.83 -14.51 -3.58
N ILE A 57 34.13 -14.76 -2.31
CA ILE A 57 33.37 -14.20 -1.19
C ILE A 57 33.58 -12.69 -1.04
N VAL A 58 34.72 -12.16 -1.50
CA VAL A 58 34.99 -10.72 -1.48
C VAL A 58 34.12 -10.02 -2.51
N ASP A 59 33.95 -10.61 -3.70
CA ASP A 59 33.05 -10.12 -4.73
C ASP A 59 31.59 -10.08 -4.24
N GLU A 60 31.11 -11.15 -3.58
CA GLU A 60 29.74 -11.22 -3.03
C GLU A 60 29.50 -10.18 -1.93
N GLN A 61 30.44 -10.07 -0.98
CA GLN A 61 30.35 -9.08 0.11
C GLN A 61 30.38 -7.64 -0.39
N SER A 62 31.10 -7.38 -1.49
CA SER A 62 31.11 -6.07 -2.14
C SER A 62 29.75 -5.76 -2.77
N ASP A 63 29.05 -6.74 -3.37
CA ASP A 63 27.74 -6.56 -3.99
C ASP A 63 26.63 -6.31 -2.93
N GLU A 64 26.67 -7.02 -1.80
CA GLU A 64 25.71 -6.88 -0.70
C GLU A 64 25.83 -5.55 0.08
N SER A 65 26.92 -4.80 -0.13
CA SER A 65 27.18 -3.55 0.59
C SER A 65 26.36 -2.34 0.11
N PHE A 66 25.57 -2.47 -0.97
CA PHE A 66 24.72 -1.39 -1.50
C PHE A 66 23.22 -1.68 -1.26
N PRO A 67 22.41 -0.75 -0.69
CA PRO A 67 22.65 0.67 -0.45
C PRO A 67 23.08 0.97 1.01
N ALA A 68 24.33 0.64 1.36
CA ALA A 68 25.15 1.15 2.44
C ALA A 68 24.49 1.44 3.81
N SER A 69 24.75 0.57 4.80
CA SER A 69 25.44 0.99 6.03
C SER A 69 25.88 -0.14 6.98
N ASP A 70 25.43 -1.39 6.79
CA ASP A 70 25.84 -2.48 7.67
C ASP A 70 27.15 -3.11 7.16
N PRO A 71 28.29 -2.96 7.89
CA PRO A 71 29.51 -3.65 7.52
C PRO A 71 29.28 -5.18 7.54
N PRO A 72 29.91 -5.95 6.64
CA PRO A 72 29.74 -7.40 6.60
C PRO A 72 30.11 -8.00 7.96
N GLY A 73 29.15 -8.64 8.62
CA GLY A 73 29.28 -9.20 9.97
C GLY A 73 30.10 -10.50 10.00
N ASN A 74 31.35 -10.45 9.56
CA ASN A 74 32.26 -11.60 9.52
C ASN A 74 33.36 -11.53 10.59
N TYR A 75 33.00 -11.15 11.82
CA TYR A 75 33.86 -11.16 13.01
C TYR A 75 33.67 -12.43 13.84
#